data_AF-A0A7J9DHJ7-F1
#
_entry.id   AF-A0A7J9DHJ7-F1
#
_cell.length_a   1.000
_cell.length_b   1.000
_cell.length_c   1.000
_cell.angle_alpha   90.00
_cell.angle_beta   90.00
_cell.angle_gamma   90.00
#
_symmetry.space_group_name_H-M   'P 1'
#
loop_
_entity.id
_entity.type
_entity.pdbx_description
1 polymer ?
#
loop_
_entity_poly.entity_id
_entity_poly.type
_entity_poly.pdbx_seq_one_letter_code
_entity_poly.pdbx_strand_id
1 'polypeptide(L)' 'MLENFLPHAMLKAKPNLELRIRTLKKDWATVYDMLSGKENNNFSWDEHRQMVVKS' A
#
# COMPACT_ATOMS: atom_id res chain seq x y z
N MET A 1 -15.71 4.35 7.44
CA MET A 1 -15.42 2.93 7.14
C MET A 1 -15.64 2.68 5.65
N LEU A 2 -15.12 1.59 5.10
CA LEU A 2 -15.19 1.30 3.65
C LEU A 2 -16.64 1.15 3.16
N GLU A 3 -17.53 0.70 4.04
CA GLU A 3 -18.99 0.67 3.83
C GLU A 3 -19.58 2.04 3.45
N ASN A 4 -19.01 3.15 3.91
CA ASN A 4 -19.51 4.50 3.56
C ASN A 4 -19.16 4.89 2.12
N PHE A 5 -18.07 4.34 1.58
CA PHE A 5 -17.60 4.61 0.22
C PHE A 5 -18.17 3.61 -0.79
N LEU A 6 -18.53 2.41 -0.34
CA LEU A 6 -19.04 1.33 -1.17
C LEU A 6 -20.31 0.71 -0.54
N PRO A 7 -21.39 1.49 -0.38
CA PRO A 7 -22.58 1.07 0.38
C PRO A 7 -23.36 -0.09 -0.26
N HIS A 8 -23.08 -0.43 -1.52
CA HIS A 8 -23.79 -1.48 -2.27
C HIS A 8 -22.88 -2.65 -2.66
N ALA A 9 -21.60 -2.59 -2.33
CA ALA A 9 -20.65 -3.66 -2.66
C ALA A 9 -20.84 -4.91 -1.77
N MET A 10 -21.89 -4.95 -0.94
CA MET A 10 -22.12 -5.99 0.08
C MET A 10 -20.87 -6.27 0.92
N LEU A 11 -20.03 -5.24 1.12
CA LEU A 11 -18.80 -5.28 1.93
C LEU A 11 -19.05 -5.28 3.44
N LYS A 12 -20.26 -5.66 3.87
CA LYS A 12 -20.44 -6.41 5.14
C LYS A 12 -19.57 -7.68 5.18
N ALA A 13 -18.98 -8.02 4.05
CA ALA A 13 -18.04 -9.07 3.85
C ALA A 13 -16.85 -8.94 4.80
N LYS A 14 -16.89 -9.78 5.84
CA LYS A 14 -15.77 -10.61 6.28
C LYS A 14 -14.53 -9.76 6.67
N PRO A 15 -14.23 -9.55 7.97
CA PRO A 15 -13.14 -8.69 8.45
C PRO A 15 -11.79 -8.84 7.72
N ASN A 16 -11.51 -10.02 7.19
CA ASN A 16 -10.36 -10.31 6.34
C ASN A 16 -10.31 -9.52 5.02
N LEU A 17 -11.42 -9.08 4.44
CA LEU A 17 -11.44 -8.28 3.20
C LEU A 17 -11.15 -6.80 3.47
N GLU A 18 -11.72 -6.21 4.53
CA GLU A 18 -11.37 -4.85 4.94
C GLU A 18 -9.88 -4.75 5.29
N LEU A 19 -9.35 -5.74 6.03
CA LEU A 19 -7.92 -5.83 6.33
C LEU A 19 -7.09 -5.95 5.05
N ARG A 20 -7.49 -6.80 4.09
CA ARG A 20 -6.80 -6.93 2.80
C ARG A 20 -6.77 -5.62 2.01
N ILE A 21 -7.90 -4.91 1.94
CA ILE A 21 -7.97 -3.62 1.24
C ILE A 21 -7.11 -2.58 1.95
N ARG A 22 -7.07 -2.59 3.29
CA ARG A 22 -6.18 -1.72 4.06
C ARG A 22 -4.71 -2.01 3.80
N THR A 23 -4.33 -3.28 3.72
CA THR A 23 -2.96 -3.70 3.34
C THR A 23 -2.65 -3.23 1.92
N LEU A 24 -3.52 -3.51 0.95
CA LEU A 24 -3.35 -3.09 -0.44
C LEU A 24 -3.19 -1.57 -0.58
N LYS A 25 -3.95 -0.77 0.17
CA LYS A 25 -3.79 0.69 0.18
C LYS A 25 -2.41 1.14 0.69
N LYS A 26 -1.86 0.47 1.71
CA LYS A 26 -0.52 0.79 2.25
C LYS A 26 0.59 0.38 1.27
N ASP A 27 0.46 -0.79 0.67
CA ASP A 27 1.42 -1.29 -0.31
C ASP A 27 1.42 -0.39 -1.55
N TRP A 28 0.22 -0.01 -2.02
CA TRP A 28 0.08 0.93 -3.13
C TRP A 28 0.69 2.30 -2.83
N ALA A 29 0.46 2.86 -1.63
CA ALA A 29 1.08 4.12 -1.23
C ALA A 29 2.61 4.02 -1.26
N THR A 30 3.17 2.90 -0.82
CA THR A 30 4.61 2.66 -0.85
C THR A 30 5.15 2.61 -2.28
N VAL A 31 4.48 1.88 -3.18
CA VAL A 31 4.84 1.83 -4.61
C VAL A 31 4.70 3.21 -5.26
N TYR A 32 3.64 3.94 -4.94
CA TYR A 32 3.42 5.28 -5.46
C TYR A 32 4.50 6.27 -4.98
N ASP A 33 4.88 6.21 -3.71
CA ASP A 33 5.96 7.03 -3.15
C ASP A 33 7.30 6.72 -3.84
N MET A 34 7.59 5.45 -4.12
CA MET A 34 8.77 5.04 -4.89
C MET A 34 8.76 5.59 -6.32
N LEU A 35 7.61 5.61 -6.99
CA LEU A 35 7.47 6.06 -8.38
C LEU A 35 7.39 7.58 -8.53
N SER A 36 6.80 8.26 -7.56
CA SER A 36 6.53 9.70 -7.60
C SER A 36 7.54 10.55 -6.83
N GLY A 37 8.44 9.91 -6.07
CA GLY A 37 9.48 10.53 -5.27
C GLY A 37 10.47 11.34 -6.12
N LYS A 38 10.17 12.63 -6.28
CA LYS A 38 11.12 13.61 -6.78
C LYS A 38 12.16 13.89 -5.68
N GLU A 39 13.40 13.47 -5.94
CA GLU A 39 14.64 13.88 -5.24
C GLU A 39 14.91 13.37 -3.81
N ASN A 40 13.95 12.82 -3.04
CA ASN A 40 14.22 12.33 -1.66
C ASN A 40 13.64 10.94 -1.41
N ASN A 41 14.03 9.96 -2.22
CA ASN A 41 13.53 8.60 -2.07
C ASN A 41 14.00 8.02 -0.72
N ASN A 42 13.08 7.90 0.25
CA ASN A 42 13.27 7.11 1.47
C ASN A 42 13.45 5.61 1.20
N PHE A 43 13.66 5.22 -0.06
CA PHE A 43 13.95 3.88 -0.50
C PHE A 43 15.19 3.88 -1.38
N SER A 44 16.07 2.93 -1.12
CA SER A 44 17.31 2.70 -1.89
C SER A 44 17.39 1.23 -2.29
N TRP A 45 18.07 0.94 -3.40
CA TRP A 45 18.36 -0.42 -3.81
C TRP A 45 19.58 -0.93 -3.03
N ASP A 46 19.41 -2.01 -2.26
CA ASP A 46 20.51 -2.70 -1.61
C ASP A 46 21.06 -3.78 -2.54
N GLU A 47 22.21 -3.49 -3.16
CA GLU A 47 22.88 -4.41 -4.09
C GLU A 47 23.31 -5.73 -3.45
N HIS A 48 23.61 -5.75 -2.15
CA HIS A 48 24.02 -6.97 -1.46
C HIS A 48 22.85 -7.90 -1.16
N ARG A 49 21.69 -7.30 -0.86
CA ARG A 49 20.46 -8.05 -0.52
C ARG A 49 19.52 -8.24 -1.71
N GLN A 50 19.84 -7.61 -2.85
CA GLN A 50 19.03 -7.61 -4.07
C GLN A 50 17.57 -7.22 -3.78
N MET A 51 17.40 -6.18 -2.96
CA MET A 51 16.08 -5.72 -2.53
C MET A 51 16.04 -4.23 -2.25
N VAL A 52 14.84 -3.65 -2.34
CA VAL A 52 14.60 -2.26 -1.94
C VAL A 52 14.57 -2.17 -0.41
N VAL A 53 15.40 -1.31 0.15
CA VAL A 53 15.47 -1.01 1.59
C VAL A 53 14.97 0.41 1.84
N LYS A 54 14.40 0.63 3.02
CA LYS A 54 14.02 1.98 3.44
C LYS A 54 15.26 2.69 4.00
N SER A 55 15.61 3.84 3.42
CA SER A 55 16.64 4.78 3.89
C SER A 55 16.19 5.50 5.16
#